data_AF-A0A3D3ULA5-F1
#
_entry.id   AF-A0A3D3ULA5-F1
#
_cell.length_a   1.000
_cell.length_b   1.000
_cell.length_c   1.000
_cell.angle_alpha   90.00
_cell.angle_beta   90.00
_cell.angle_gamma   90.00
#
_symmetry.space_group_name_H-M   'P 1'
#
loop_
_entity.id
_entity.type
_entity.pdbx_description
1 polymer ?
#
loop_
_entity_poly.entity_id
_entity_poly.type
_entity_poly.pdbx_seq_one_letter_code
_entity_poly.pdbx_strand_id
1 'polypeptide(L)'
;MLNRRKFLQNAGLAAASAVVGRGVSAVADSARRAKPNFLIIMADDCTHNDLPVYGGQNAATPNIDKLASEGVVFNRAYLGSAMCQPCRAELYSGLYPMRNGCAWNHSASRPDITTMPHHLGALGYHVGLAGKVHVKPGKVFAFTKVGGFDASCVRNPTRPHNLQGIIRFMGDNRNQPFCLVVALVEPHVPWVMGDASKYPQKKLKLPPNIADTPRTREAYSRYLAEITYMDKQVGEILEVLKHSGRADETLVLFTSEQGSQFPGCKWTNWDTGLHTALIARWPGRIAAGGRTDAMVQYADVLPTLVNAGGGEPAKYNYDGTSFLHVLLGRDSKHRKFVYGMHNNIPEGPA
;
A
#
# COMPACT_ATOMS: atom_id res chain seq x y z
N MET A 1 -63.79 -29.54 -41.01
CA MET A 1 -64.61 -29.60 -39.79
C MET A 1 -63.80 -30.26 -38.67
N LEU A 2 -63.78 -29.65 -37.50
CA LEU A 2 -63.01 -30.07 -36.30
C LEU A 2 -63.46 -31.45 -35.77
N ASN A 3 -62.56 -32.25 -35.19
CA ASN A 3 -62.56 -32.40 -33.72
C ASN A 3 -61.31 -33.08 -33.11
N ARG A 4 -60.97 -32.60 -31.91
CA ARG A 4 -59.93 -33.07 -30.98
C ARG A 4 -60.50 -34.13 -30.02
N ARG A 5 -59.70 -35.13 -29.61
CA ARG A 5 -59.37 -35.52 -28.21
C ARG A 5 -59.19 -37.04 -27.97
N LYS A 6 -58.07 -37.35 -27.28
CA LYS A 6 -57.82 -38.43 -26.28
C LYS A 6 -57.73 -39.88 -26.81
N PHE A 7 -56.97 -40.82 -26.25
CA PHE A 7 -55.88 -40.88 -25.25
C PHE A 7 -55.47 -42.38 -25.16
N LEU A 8 -54.16 -42.67 -25.24
CA LEU A 8 -53.38 -43.85 -24.76
C LEU A 8 -53.81 -45.31 -25.03
N GLN A 9 -52.86 -46.09 -25.57
CA GLN A 9 -52.41 -47.47 -25.22
C GLN A 9 -51.40 -47.89 -26.33
N ASN A 10 -50.26 -48.58 -26.18
CA ASN A 10 -49.55 -49.21 -25.07
C ASN A 10 -48.08 -49.49 -25.51
N ALA A 11 -47.18 -49.45 -24.52
CA ALA A 11 -45.95 -50.22 -24.29
C ALA A 11 -45.14 -50.86 -25.46
N GLY A 12 -43.83 -50.54 -25.46
CA GLY A 12 -42.78 -51.56 -25.46
C GLY A 12 -41.89 -51.66 -26.69
N LEU A 13 -40.69 -51.07 -26.64
CA LEU A 13 -39.44 -51.84 -26.56
C LEU A 13 -38.25 -50.90 -26.33
N ALA A 14 -37.41 -51.28 -25.38
CA ALA A 14 -36.16 -50.63 -25.05
C ALA A 14 -35.12 -50.83 -26.17
N ALA A 15 -34.44 -49.75 -26.55
CA ALA A 15 -33.12 -49.81 -27.15
C ALA A 15 -32.28 -48.69 -26.55
N ALA A 16 -31.44 -49.06 -25.58
CA ALA A 16 -30.39 -48.21 -25.08
C ALA A 16 -29.40 -47.93 -26.22
N SER A 17 -29.15 -46.66 -26.51
CA SER A 17 -27.96 -46.25 -27.24
C SER A 17 -27.37 -45.05 -26.53
N ALA A 18 -26.18 -45.30 -26.00
CA ALA A 18 -25.39 -44.40 -25.18
C ALA A 18 -25.18 -43.06 -25.89
N VAL A 19 -25.54 -41.98 -25.21
CA VAL A 19 -24.99 -40.66 -25.49
C VAL A 19 -23.53 -40.71 -25.08
N VAL A 20 -22.65 -41.02 -26.04
CA VAL A 20 -21.21 -40.84 -25.88
C VAL A 20 -20.96 -39.33 -25.91
N GLY A 21 -21.01 -38.73 -24.72
CA GLY A 21 -20.42 -37.43 -24.46
C GLY A 21 -18.93 -37.50 -24.75
N ARG A 22 -18.51 -36.92 -25.87
CA ARG A 22 -17.10 -36.71 -26.20
C ARG A 22 -16.76 -35.24 -26.04
N GLY A 23 -16.20 -34.94 -24.87
CA GLY A 23 -14.93 -34.21 -24.84
C GLY A 23 -14.98 -32.71 -25.07
N VAL A 24 -15.88 -32.00 -24.38
CA VAL A 24 -15.44 -30.74 -23.76
C VAL A 24 -14.88 -31.12 -22.39
N SER A 25 -13.69 -31.73 -22.39
CA SER A 25 -12.81 -31.62 -21.23
C SER A 25 -12.58 -30.12 -21.11
N ALA A 26 -13.24 -29.41 -20.19
CA ALA A 26 -12.78 -29.45 -18.81
C ALA A 26 -11.24 -29.48 -18.81
N VAL A 27 -10.67 -28.44 -19.42
CA VAL A 27 -9.59 -27.69 -18.78
C VAL A 27 -10.29 -26.80 -17.73
N ALA A 28 -11.12 -27.32 -16.82
CA ALA A 28 -10.69 -27.89 -15.55
C ALA A 28 -9.39 -27.26 -15.07
N ASP A 29 -9.53 -26.05 -14.51
CA ASP A 29 -9.14 -25.80 -13.12
C ASP A 29 -7.68 -25.94 -12.70
N SER A 30 -6.70 -25.98 -13.62
CA SER A 30 -5.29 -26.03 -13.21
C SER A 30 -4.66 -24.66 -12.94
N ALA A 31 -5.33 -23.55 -13.26
CA ALA A 31 -4.99 -22.27 -12.64
C ALA A 31 -5.62 -22.23 -11.24
N ARG A 32 -5.06 -23.02 -10.31
CA ARG A 32 -5.10 -22.70 -8.88
C ARG A 32 -4.79 -21.21 -8.79
N ARG A 33 -5.82 -20.37 -8.59
CA ARG A 33 -5.78 -18.91 -8.82
C ARG A 33 -4.47 -18.40 -8.24
N ALA A 34 -3.48 -18.13 -9.10
CA ALA A 34 -2.11 -17.96 -8.63
C ALA A 34 -2.14 -16.79 -7.65
N LYS A 35 -1.65 -17.03 -6.43
CA LYS A 35 -1.63 -16.02 -5.37
C LYS A 35 -0.86 -14.81 -5.91
N PRO A 36 -1.42 -13.58 -5.87
CA PRO A 36 -0.71 -12.42 -6.37
C PRO A 36 0.52 -12.14 -5.52
N ASN A 37 1.48 -11.41 -6.05
CA ASN A 37 2.48 -10.77 -5.22
C ASN A 37 1.95 -9.43 -4.69
N PHE A 38 2.58 -8.95 -3.62
CA PHE A 38 2.32 -7.65 -3.04
C PHE A 38 3.60 -6.82 -3.05
N LEU A 39 3.52 -5.60 -3.57
CA LEU A 39 4.58 -4.60 -3.45
C LEU A 39 3.99 -3.35 -2.83
N ILE A 40 4.49 -2.98 -1.64
CA ILE A 40 4.12 -1.75 -0.96
C ILE A 40 5.32 -0.81 -1.02
N ILE A 41 5.18 0.33 -1.67
CA ILE A 41 6.19 1.40 -1.71
C ILE A 41 5.70 2.52 -0.80
N MET A 42 6.52 2.87 0.19
CA MET A 42 6.17 3.83 1.23
C MET A 42 7.14 5.00 1.22
N ALA A 43 6.64 6.22 1.14
CA ALA A 43 7.40 7.44 1.41
C ALA A 43 7.20 7.85 2.88
N ASP A 44 8.24 8.41 3.51
CA ASP A 44 8.24 8.78 4.93
C ASP A 44 8.16 10.31 5.06
N ASP A 45 7.19 10.82 5.82
CA ASP A 45 6.92 12.26 5.98
C ASP A 45 6.56 12.99 4.66
N CYS A 46 5.79 12.34 3.79
CA CYS A 46 5.29 12.93 2.56
C CYS A 46 3.83 13.39 2.73
N THR A 47 3.59 14.71 2.75
CA THR A 47 2.22 15.25 2.77
C THR A 47 1.53 14.90 1.46
N HIS A 48 0.39 14.22 1.52
CA HIS A 48 -0.26 13.68 0.32
C HIS A 48 -0.56 14.76 -0.73
N ASN A 49 -1.01 15.94 -0.30
CA ASN A 49 -1.36 17.07 -1.17
C ASN A 49 -0.17 17.92 -1.64
N ASP A 50 1.06 17.55 -1.29
CA ASP A 50 2.27 18.07 -1.96
C ASP A 50 2.54 17.31 -3.29
N LEU A 51 1.90 16.14 -3.50
CA LEU A 51 1.98 15.36 -4.73
C LEU A 51 1.00 15.91 -5.81
N PRO A 52 1.43 16.12 -7.06
CA PRO A 52 0.59 16.53 -8.19
C PRO A 52 -0.72 15.74 -8.35
N VAL A 53 -0.69 14.41 -8.22
CA VAL A 53 -1.88 13.55 -8.30
C VAL A 53 -2.97 13.86 -7.24
N TYR A 54 -2.63 14.58 -6.17
CA TYR A 54 -3.53 15.07 -5.13
C TYR A 54 -3.69 16.61 -5.14
N GLY A 55 -3.29 17.27 -6.22
CA GLY A 55 -3.41 18.73 -6.37
C GLY A 55 -2.19 19.53 -5.92
N GLY A 56 -1.08 18.88 -5.60
CA GLY A 56 0.19 19.53 -5.34
C GLY A 56 0.64 20.38 -6.53
N GLN A 57 1.15 21.59 -6.24
CA GLN A 57 1.44 22.60 -7.28
C GLN A 57 2.93 22.80 -7.55
N ASN A 58 3.80 22.17 -6.76
CA ASN A 58 5.24 22.44 -6.80
C ASN A 58 6.06 21.21 -7.20
N ALA A 59 5.86 20.05 -6.55
CA ALA A 59 6.69 18.87 -6.76
C ALA A 59 6.50 18.26 -8.17
N ALA A 60 7.50 17.52 -8.64
CA ALA A 60 7.41 16.78 -9.90
C ALA A 60 7.50 15.28 -9.60
N THR A 61 6.41 14.55 -9.86
CA THR A 61 6.32 13.11 -9.55
C THR A 61 5.82 12.25 -10.73
N PRO A 62 6.51 12.28 -11.88
CA PRO A 62 6.04 11.60 -13.09
C PRO A 62 5.86 10.08 -12.92
N ASN A 63 6.61 9.43 -12.03
CA ASN A 63 6.50 7.98 -11.84
C ASN A 63 5.26 7.60 -11.00
N ILE A 64 4.97 8.38 -9.95
CA ILE A 64 3.75 8.25 -9.16
C ILE A 64 2.52 8.62 -10.00
N ASP A 65 2.59 9.68 -10.82
CA ASP A 65 1.51 10.09 -11.72
C ASP A 65 1.23 8.99 -12.75
N LYS A 66 2.28 8.36 -13.30
CA LYS A 66 2.15 7.20 -14.18
C LYS A 66 1.50 6.01 -13.45
N LEU A 67 1.95 5.69 -12.24
CA LEU A 67 1.33 4.63 -11.42
C LEU A 67 -0.16 4.89 -11.18
N ALA A 68 -0.54 6.14 -10.89
CA ALA A 68 -1.93 6.55 -10.74
C ALA A 68 -2.75 6.37 -12.03
N SER A 69 -2.18 6.74 -13.18
CA SER A 69 -2.84 6.55 -14.49
C SER A 69 -3.09 5.08 -14.84
N GLU A 70 -2.32 4.16 -14.25
CA GLU A 70 -2.42 2.71 -14.47
C GLU A 70 -3.24 1.99 -13.40
N GLY A 71 -3.75 2.72 -12.41
CA GLY A 71 -4.42 2.15 -11.24
C GLY A 71 -5.62 2.96 -10.77
N VAL A 72 -5.92 2.84 -9.47
CA VAL A 72 -6.93 3.61 -8.76
C VAL A 72 -6.29 4.47 -7.68
N VAL A 73 -6.68 5.75 -7.64
CA VAL A 73 -6.28 6.70 -6.59
C VAL A 73 -7.37 6.78 -5.53
N PHE A 74 -7.01 6.61 -4.26
CA PHE A 74 -7.93 6.83 -3.14
C PHE A 74 -7.85 8.29 -2.72
N ASN A 75 -8.94 9.04 -2.89
CA ASN A 75 -9.00 10.45 -2.46
C ASN A 75 -9.08 10.59 -0.92
N ARG A 76 -9.28 9.49 -0.20
CA ARG A 76 -9.63 9.46 1.23
C ARG A 76 -8.99 8.27 1.93
N ALA A 77 -7.67 8.29 2.07
CA ALA A 77 -6.91 7.30 2.82
C ALA A 77 -6.28 7.93 4.07
N TYR A 78 -6.39 7.25 5.22
CA TYR A 78 -6.01 7.84 6.49
C TYR A 78 -5.17 6.92 7.37
N LEU A 79 -4.48 7.51 8.33
CA LEU A 79 -3.76 6.82 9.40
C LEU A 79 -4.55 6.94 10.70
N GLY A 80 -4.37 5.97 11.60
CA GLY A 80 -4.82 6.06 12.99
C GLY A 80 -3.99 7.01 13.84
N SER A 81 -2.74 7.28 13.46
CA SER A 81 -1.84 8.20 14.17
C SER A 81 -0.77 8.76 13.22
N ALA A 82 -0.62 10.09 13.17
CA ALA A 82 0.35 10.78 12.32
C ALA A 82 1.78 10.73 12.87
N MET A 83 2.31 9.54 13.11
CA MET A 83 3.65 9.28 13.64
C MET A 83 4.24 8.03 12.99
N CYS A 84 5.54 8.04 12.65
CA CYS A 84 6.18 6.98 11.86
C CYS A 84 5.94 5.58 12.41
N GLN A 85 6.24 5.38 13.70
CA GLN A 85 6.20 4.03 14.25
C GLN A 85 4.76 3.52 14.47
N PRO A 86 3.83 4.32 15.04
CA PRO A 86 2.42 3.95 15.15
C PRO A 86 1.72 3.65 13.82
N CYS A 87 1.92 4.46 12.77
CA CYS A 87 1.27 4.21 11.47
C CYS A 87 1.81 2.92 10.83
N ARG A 88 3.11 2.66 10.91
CA ARG A 88 3.72 1.41 10.42
C ARG A 88 3.19 0.20 11.17
N ALA A 89 3.11 0.29 12.50
CA ALA A 89 2.52 -0.77 13.31
C ALA A 89 1.07 -1.04 12.92
N GLU A 90 0.28 0.00 12.65
CA GLU A 90 -1.09 -0.13 12.16
C GLU A 90 -1.16 -0.87 10.81
N LEU A 91 -0.40 -0.43 9.81
CA LEU A 91 -0.37 -1.05 8.47
C LEU A 91 0.03 -2.53 8.54
N TYR A 92 1.03 -2.85 9.36
CA TYR A 92 1.54 -4.21 9.47
C TYR A 92 0.72 -5.11 10.38
N SER A 93 -0.13 -4.60 11.26
CA SER A 93 -0.92 -5.43 12.19
C SER A 93 -2.39 -5.51 11.84
N GLY A 94 -2.92 -4.56 11.06
CA GLY A 94 -4.36 -4.40 10.86
C GLY A 94 -5.10 -3.97 12.13
N LEU A 95 -4.37 -3.47 13.13
CA LEU A 95 -4.87 -3.06 14.45
C LEU A 95 -4.54 -1.59 14.68
N TYR A 96 -5.45 -0.85 15.33
CA TYR A 96 -5.22 0.53 15.73
C TYR A 96 -4.13 0.65 16.81
N PRO A 97 -3.47 1.81 16.93
CA PRO A 97 -2.33 1.99 17.84
C PRO A 97 -2.58 1.58 19.30
N MET A 98 -3.77 1.84 19.85
CA MET A 98 -4.11 1.42 21.23
C MET A 98 -4.24 -0.11 21.39
N ARG A 99 -4.67 -0.81 20.34
CA ARG A 99 -4.82 -2.27 20.36
C ARG A 99 -3.51 -2.98 20.04
N ASN A 100 -2.78 -2.51 19.03
CA ASN A 100 -1.44 -3.03 18.75
C ASN A 100 -0.41 -2.65 19.84
N GLY A 101 -0.67 -1.63 20.66
CA GLY A 101 0.17 -1.17 21.78
C GLY A 101 1.18 -0.08 21.41
N CYS A 102 1.38 0.16 20.12
CA CYS A 102 2.31 1.14 19.58
C CYS A 102 1.67 2.53 19.51
N ALA A 103 1.23 3.06 20.65
CA ALA A 103 0.36 4.24 20.70
C ALA A 103 1.07 5.60 20.54
N TRP A 104 2.40 5.66 20.64
CA TRP A 104 3.22 6.86 20.45
C TRP A 104 4.50 6.53 19.69
N ASN A 105 5.22 7.54 19.20
CA ASN A 105 6.45 7.30 18.45
C ASN A 105 7.54 6.69 19.36
N HIS A 106 8.39 5.81 18.81
CA HIS A 106 9.42 5.08 19.56
C HIS A 106 8.91 4.14 20.69
N SER A 107 7.60 3.90 20.77
CA SER A 107 7.00 2.87 21.63
C SER A 107 7.28 1.45 21.10
N ALA A 108 6.57 0.44 21.58
CA ALA A 108 6.60 -0.90 20.99
C ALA A 108 5.17 -1.43 20.94
N SER A 109 4.88 -2.24 19.92
CA SER A 109 3.68 -3.06 19.90
C SER A 109 3.73 -4.13 20.99
N ARG A 110 2.57 -4.66 21.38
CA ARG A 110 2.48 -5.76 22.34
C ARG A 110 3.20 -7.00 21.76
N PRO A 111 3.91 -7.78 22.59
CA PRO A 111 4.77 -8.88 22.10
C PRO A 111 4.01 -10.12 21.63
N ASP A 112 2.70 -10.16 21.80
CA ASP A 112 1.78 -11.26 21.52
C ASP A 112 0.90 -11.03 20.28
N ILE A 113 0.97 -9.86 19.63
CA ILE A 113 0.23 -9.63 18.39
C ILE A 113 0.84 -10.42 17.23
N THR A 114 0.00 -10.74 16.26
CA THR A 114 0.40 -11.25 14.95
C THR A 114 0.30 -10.14 13.91
N THR A 115 1.18 -10.17 12.92
CA THR A 115 1.40 -9.08 11.96
C THR A 115 1.63 -9.64 10.56
N MET A 116 1.85 -8.76 9.59
CA MET A 116 1.96 -9.06 8.16
C MET A 116 2.87 -10.27 7.85
N PRO A 117 4.10 -10.41 8.40
CA PRO A 117 4.90 -11.63 8.24
C PRO A 117 4.21 -12.91 8.70
N HIS A 118 3.47 -12.88 9.81
CA HIS A 118 2.76 -14.05 10.34
C HIS A 118 1.57 -14.43 9.46
N HIS A 119 0.73 -13.44 9.14
CA HIS A 119 -0.52 -13.66 8.39
C HIS A 119 -0.26 -14.08 6.95
N LEU A 120 0.63 -13.38 6.25
CA LEU A 120 0.97 -13.73 4.87
C LEU A 120 1.91 -14.95 4.80
N GLY A 121 2.80 -15.12 5.78
CA GLY A 121 3.65 -16.31 5.89
C GLY A 121 2.85 -17.60 6.04
N ALA A 122 1.77 -17.59 6.83
CA ALA A 122 0.83 -18.71 6.93
C ALA A 122 0.11 -19.02 5.60
N LEU A 123 0.00 -18.03 4.71
CA LEU A 123 -0.49 -18.20 3.34
C LEU A 123 0.64 -18.59 2.36
N GLY A 124 1.85 -18.85 2.82
CA GLY A 124 2.99 -19.29 2.00
C GLY A 124 3.78 -18.16 1.32
N TYR A 125 3.55 -16.90 1.69
CA TYR A 125 4.28 -15.77 1.12
C TYR A 125 5.70 -15.66 1.68
N HIS A 126 6.64 -15.26 0.84
CA HIS A 126 7.90 -14.69 1.30
C HIS A 126 7.71 -13.21 1.63
N VAL A 127 7.81 -12.84 2.91
CA VAL A 127 7.50 -11.48 3.39
C VAL A 127 8.79 -10.76 3.78
N GLY A 128 9.07 -9.64 3.11
CA GLY A 128 10.31 -8.89 3.26
C GLY A 128 10.10 -7.39 3.38
N LEU A 129 11.11 -6.72 3.93
CA LEU A 129 11.14 -5.26 4.09
C LEU A 129 12.52 -4.73 3.72
N ALA A 130 12.53 -3.76 2.81
CA ALA A 130 13.69 -2.95 2.42
C ALA A 130 13.56 -1.52 2.96
N GLY A 131 14.66 -0.97 3.50
CA GLY A 131 14.69 0.40 4.02
C GLY A 131 14.30 0.54 5.48
N LYS A 132 13.53 1.57 5.82
CA LYS A 132 13.16 1.92 7.19
C LYS A 132 12.19 0.89 7.78
N VAL A 133 12.58 0.20 8.85
CA VAL A 133 11.68 -0.73 9.57
C VAL A 133 10.79 0.05 10.55
N HIS A 134 11.42 0.75 11.50
CA HIS A 134 10.82 1.58 12.54
C HIS A 134 9.59 0.98 13.25
N VAL A 135 9.62 -0.32 13.54
CA VAL A 135 8.63 -1.03 14.36
C VAL A 135 9.32 -1.99 15.33
N LYS A 136 8.71 -2.19 16.50
CA LYS A 136 9.21 -3.03 17.59
C LYS A 136 8.04 -3.73 18.30
N PRO A 137 8.23 -4.89 18.94
CA PRO A 137 9.47 -5.67 18.99
C PRO A 137 9.73 -6.44 17.69
N GLY A 138 11.00 -6.66 17.34
CA GLY A 138 11.37 -7.36 16.10
C GLY A 138 10.77 -8.77 16.00
N LYS A 139 10.52 -9.44 17.13
CA LYS A 139 9.87 -10.77 17.18
C LYS A 139 8.51 -10.77 16.48
N VAL A 140 7.68 -9.74 16.70
CA VAL A 140 6.35 -9.66 16.08
C VAL A 140 6.40 -8.99 14.71
N PHE A 141 7.53 -8.44 14.27
CA PHE A 141 7.72 -7.87 12.94
C PHE A 141 8.86 -8.57 12.20
N ALA A 142 8.82 -9.89 12.16
CA ALA A 142 9.87 -10.76 11.63
C ALA A 142 9.92 -10.77 10.09
N PHE A 143 10.06 -9.58 9.48
CA PHE A 143 10.29 -9.43 8.05
C PHE A 143 11.65 -10.01 7.66
N THR A 144 11.72 -10.65 6.49
CA THR A 144 13.00 -10.91 5.84
C THR A 144 13.65 -9.57 5.51
N LYS A 145 14.86 -9.34 6.02
CA LYS A 145 15.59 -8.10 5.76
C LYS A 145 16.06 -8.07 4.31
N VAL A 146 15.68 -7.04 3.58
CA VAL A 146 16.11 -6.81 2.20
C VAL A 146 17.03 -5.59 2.18
N GLY A 147 18.26 -5.78 1.70
CA GLY A 147 19.25 -4.70 1.63
C GLY A 147 18.98 -3.70 0.51
N GLY A 148 19.78 -2.63 0.49
CA GLY A 148 19.82 -1.70 -0.65
C GLY A 148 19.12 -0.37 -0.44
N PHE A 149 18.36 -0.17 0.65
CA PHE A 149 17.74 1.12 0.98
C PHE A 149 18.18 1.55 2.38
N ASP A 150 18.34 2.84 2.63
CA ASP A 150 18.77 3.33 3.95
C ASP A 150 17.70 3.02 4.99
N ALA A 151 18.14 2.56 6.16
CA ALA A 151 17.24 2.26 7.28
C ALA A 151 17.11 3.44 8.26
N SER A 152 17.96 4.47 8.11
CA SER A 152 18.04 5.62 9.01
C SER A 152 17.52 6.87 8.31
N CYS A 153 16.33 7.33 8.70
CA CYS A 153 15.74 8.55 8.16
C CYS A 153 16.40 9.86 8.61
N VAL A 154 17.35 9.80 9.55
CA VAL A 154 18.08 10.99 10.07
C VAL A 154 19.54 11.04 9.61
N ARG A 155 19.93 10.19 8.65
CA ARG A 155 21.32 10.18 8.16
C ARG A 155 21.59 11.42 7.31
N ASN A 156 22.79 12.01 7.44
CA ASN A 156 23.23 13.13 6.63
C ASN A 156 24.69 12.92 6.16
N PRO A 157 24.95 12.68 4.86
CA PRO A 157 23.96 12.49 3.78
C PRO A 157 23.24 11.14 3.89
N THR A 158 22.00 11.07 3.39
CA THR A 158 21.27 9.81 3.18
C THR A 158 22.07 8.89 2.24
N ARG A 159 22.12 7.58 2.52
CA ARG A 159 22.83 6.65 1.64
C ARG A 159 22.07 6.48 0.33
N PRO A 160 22.73 6.60 -0.84
CA PRO A 160 22.13 6.21 -2.11
C PRO A 160 21.66 4.76 -2.05
N HIS A 161 20.51 4.49 -2.65
CA HIS A 161 19.96 3.14 -2.71
C HIS A 161 20.68 2.30 -3.77
N ASN A 162 20.53 1.00 -3.63
CA ASN A 162 21.05 -0.03 -4.52
C ASN A 162 19.94 -1.07 -4.75
N LEU A 163 19.64 -1.35 -6.02
CA LEU A 163 18.49 -2.17 -6.39
C LEU A 163 18.74 -3.68 -6.24
N GLN A 164 19.97 -4.14 -5.99
CA GLN A 164 20.33 -5.57 -5.98
C GLN A 164 19.52 -6.38 -4.95
N GLY A 165 19.25 -5.80 -3.78
CA GLY A 165 18.46 -6.46 -2.75
C GLY A 165 17.04 -6.78 -3.22
N ILE A 166 16.37 -5.82 -3.85
CA ILE A 166 15.00 -6.01 -4.34
C ILE A 166 14.94 -6.81 -5.65
N ILE A 167 15.96 -6.71 -6.51
CA ILE A 167 16.13 -7.55 -7.70
C ILE A 167 16.18 -9.01 -7.28
N ARG A 168 17.04 -9.33 -6.29
CA ARG A 168 17.14 -10.68 -5.74
C ARG A 168 15.84 -11.11 -5.08
N PHE A 169 15.22 -10.27 -4.25
CA PHE A 169 14.01 -10.64 -3.51
C PHE A 169 12.83 -10.97 -4.44
N MET A 170 12.61 -10.16 -5.50
CA MET A 170 11.55 -10.42 -6.49
C MET A 170 11.95 -11.51 -7.51
N GLY A 171 13.26 -11.69 -7.71
CA GLY A 171 13.92 -12.61 -8.62
C GLY A 171 13.92 -14.07 -8.16
N ASP A 172 14.28 -14.27 -6.90
CA ASP A 172 14.47 -15.58 -6.28
C ASP A 172 13.12 -16.31 -6.14
N ASN A 173 13.15 -17.65 -6.20
CA ASN A 173 12.00 -18.53 -5.95
C ASN A 173 10.70 -18.15 -6.68
N ARG A 174 10.72 -18.18 -8.02
CA ARG A 174 9.59 -17.87 -8.93
C ARG A 174 8.27 -18.58 -8.59
N ASN A 175 8.33 -19.74 -7.93
CA ASN A 175 7.14 -20.53 -7.55
C ASN A 175 6.49 -20.07 -6.23
N GLN A 176 7.12 -19.15 -5.50
CA GLN A 176 6.62 -18.63 -4.24
C GLN A 176 6.12 -17.19 -4.43
N PRO A 177 4.89 -16.85 -3.96
CA PRO A 177 4.42 -15.47 -3.99
C PRO A 177 5.19 -14.65 -2.94
N PHE A 178 5.40 -13.36 -3.21
CA PHE A 178 6.09 -12.47 -2.28
C PHE A 178 5.21 -11.32 -1.80
N CYS A 179 5.54 -10.79 -0.62
CA CYS A 179 5.09 -9.50 -0.13
C CYS A 179 6.33 -8.69 0.22
N LEU A 180 6.63 -7.64 -0.54
CA LEU A 180 7.76 -6.76 -0.30
C LEU A 180 7.25 -5.37 0.11
N VAL A 181 7.71 -4.89 1.25
CA VAL A 181 7.58 -3.50 1.65
C VAL A 181 8.90 -2.79 1.34
N VAL A 182 8.89 -1.80 0.46
CA VAL A 182 10.00 -0.88 0.25
C VAL A 182 9.67 0.43 0.95
N ALA A 183 10.17 0.57 2.17
CA ALA A 183 9.92 1.72 3.02
C ALA A 183 11.07 2.72 2.89
N LEU A 184 10.88 3.69 1.99
CA LEU A 184 11.83 4.78 1.75
C LEU A 184 11.95 5.66 3.00
N VAL A 185 13.08 6.34 3.13
CA VAL A 185 13.29 7.33 4.19
C VAL A 185 12.93 8.73 3.72
N GLU A 186 12.82 8.91 2.42
CA GLU A 186 12.49 10.16 1.77
C GLU A 186 10.97 10.37 1.76
N PRO A 187 10.48 11.62 1.90
CA PRO A 187 11.20 12.88 2.11
C PRO A 187 11.38 13.31 3.59
N HIS A 188 11.66 12.41 4.54
CA HIS A 188 11.92 12.77 5.93
C HIS A 188 13.16 13.67 6.07
N VAL A 189 13.17 14.58 7.05
CA VAL A 189 14.38 15.40 7.33
C VAL A 189 15.56 14.53 7.78
N PRO A 190 16.81 14.91 7.49
CA PRO A 190 17.23 16.13 6.80
C PRO A 190 17.05 16.03 5.28
N TRP A 191 16.52 17.07 4.65
CA TRP A 191 16.34 17.13 3.18
C TRP A 191 17.67 17.40 2.48
N VAL A 192 18.36 16.34 2.13
CA VAL A 192 19.76 16.35 1.66
C VAL A 192 19.96 15.68 0.31
N MET A 193 18.88 15.19 -0.31
CA MET A 193 18.87 14.57 -1.64
C MET A 193 18.11 15.43 -2.65
N GLY A 194 18.25 15.07 -3.93
CA GLY A 194 17.64 15.81 -5.03
C GLY A 194 18.32 17.14 -5.34
N ASP A 195 17.72 17.89 -6.27
CA ASP A 195 18.23 19.19 -6.75
C ASP A 195 17.26 20.32 -6.39
N ALA A 196 17.52 21.00 -5.26
CA ALA A 196 16.73 22.13 -4.80
C ALA A 196 16.76 23.34 -5.75
N SER A 197 17.74 23.44 -6.65
CA SER A 197 17.79 24.54 -7.64
C SER A 197 16.62 24.50 -8.63
N LYS A 198 15.99 23.33 -8.81
CA LYS A 198 14.76 23.16 -9.60
C LYS A 198 13.53 23.78 -8.94
N TYR A 199 13.62 24.09 -7.65
CA TYR A 199 12.54 24.64 -6.81
C TYR A 199 12.90 26.05 -6.31
N PRO A 200 13.04 27.05 -7.20
CA PRO A 200 13.47 28.38 -6.82
C PRO A 200 12.47 29.01 -5.84
N GLN A 201 12.96 29.37 -4.65
CA GLN A 201 12.17 29.82 -3.50
C GLN A 201 11.10 30.88 -3.81
N LYS A 202 11.41 31.83 -4.71
CA LYS A 202 10.50 32.92 -5.12
C LYS A 202 9.30 32.46 -5.96
N LYS A 203 9.37 31.27 -6.57
CA LYS A 203 8.28 30.70 -7.40
C LYS A 203 7.41 29.71 -6.63
N LEU A 204 7.81 29.35 -5.41
CA LEU A 204 7.10 28.35 -4.61
C LEU A 204 5.76 28.90 -4.13
N LYS A 205 4.71 28.10 -4.31
CA LYS A 205 3.41 28.30 -3.67
C LYS A 205 3.41 27.52 -2.38
N LEU A 206 3.60 28.20 -1.25
CA LEU A 206 3.61 27.55 0.05
C LEU A 206 2.19 27.08 0.44
N PRO A 207 2.05 25.92 1.09
CA PRO A 207 0.82 25.52 1.74
C PRO A 207 0.35 26.57 2.77
N PRO A 208 -0.98 26.77 2.91
CA PRO A 208 -1.54 27.84 3.76
C PRO A 208 -1.25 27.66 5.26
N ASN A 209 -0.92 26.45 5.70
CA ASN A 209 -0.57 26.13 7.08
C ASN A 209 0.89 26.49 7.46
N ILE A 210 1.70 26.97 6.51
CA ILE A 210 3.12 27.24 6.74
C ILE A 210 3.42 28.73 6.60
N ALA A 211 4.14 29.31 7.58
CA ALA A 211 4.51 30.71 7.57
C ALA A 211 5.46 31.06 6.41
N ASP A 212 5.13 32.10 5.65
CA ASP A 212 5.94 32.56 4.52
C ASP A 212 7.17 33.35 4.99
N THR A 213 8.29 32.64 5.13
CA THR A 213 9.58 33.23 5.50
C THR A 213 10.68 32.72 4.56
N PRO A 214 11.83 33.44 4.43
CA PRO A 214 12.97 32.93 3.67
C PRO A 214 13.41 31.52 4.10
N ARG A 215 13.46 31.28 5.42
CA ARG A 215 13.80 29.98 6.01
C ARG A 215 12.80 28.88 5.60
N THR A 216 11.50 29.18 5.65
CA THR A 216 10.46 28.24 5.23
C THR A 216 10.58 27.91 3.75
N ARG A 217 10.78 28.92 2.89
CA ARG A 217 10.88 28.71 1.44
C ARG A 217 12.10 27.88 1.08
N GLU A 218 13.23 28.10 1.75
CA GLU A 218 14.42 27.27 1.60
C GLU A 218 14.16 25.82 2.02
N ALA A 219 13.58 25.63 3.22
CA ALA A 219 13.18 24.32 3.73
C ALA A 219 12.25 23.59 2.75
N TYR A 220 11.20 24.25 2.28
CA TYR A 220 10.22 23.68 1.37
C TYR A 220 10.82 23.40 -0.02
N SER A 221 11.73 24.24 -0.51
CA SER A 221 12.51 23.98 -1.74
C SER A 221 13.28 22.66 -1.66
N ARG A 222 13.97 22.42 -0.54
CA ARG A 222 14.72 21.17 -0.30
C ARG A 222 13.79 19.97 -0.14
N TYR A 223 12.68 20.14 0.58
CA TYR A 223 11.65 19.11 0.71
C TYR A 223 11.09 18.65 -0.65
N LEU A 224 10.79 19.59 -1.56
CA LEU A 224 10.29 19.27 -2.90
C LEU A 224 11.33 18.55 -3.77
N ALA A 225 12.61 18.90 -3.59
CA ALA A 225 13.71 18.17 -4.23
C ALA A 225 13.78 16.72 -3.74
N GLU A 226 13.58 16.50 -2.44
CA GLU A 226 13.52 15.18 -1.82
C GLU A 226 12.33 14.36 -2.34
N ILE A 227 11.15 14.96 -2.49
CA ILE A 227 9.97 14.30 -3.11
C ILE A 227 10.30 13.83 -4.52
N THR A 228 10.98 14.66 -5.31
CA THR A 228 11.32 14.33 -6.71
C THR A 228 12.38 13.25 -6.79
N TYR A 229 13.34 13.25 -5.86
CA TYR A 229 14.29 12.17 -5.70
C TYR A 229 13.60 10.85 -5.31
N MET A 230 12.65 10.91 -4.38
CA MET A 230 11.81 9.78 -3.97
C MET A 230 10.98 9.23 -5.14
N ASP A 231 10.37 10.08 -5.96
CA ASP A 231 9.62 9.64 -7.14
C ASP A 231 10.51 8.88 -8.14
N LYS A 232 11.77 9.29 -8.31
CA LYS A 232 12.73 8.53 -9.12
C LYS A 232 12.95 7.12 -8.54
N GLN A 233 13.08 6.98 -7.22
CA GLN A 233 13.18 5.67 -6.57
C GLN A 233 11.93 4.82 -6.81
N VAL A 234 10.72 5.42 -6.74
CA VAL A 234 9.47 4.74 -7.10
C VAL A 234 9.56 4.18 -8.52
N GLY A 235 9.97 5.00 -9.49
CA GLY A 235 10.16 4.55 -10.88
C GLY A 235 11.12 3.37 -11.02
N GLU A 236 12.27 3.43 -10.37
CA GLU A 236 13.29 2.37 -10.40
C GLU A 236 12.81 1.07 -9.74
N ILE A 237 12.08 1.15 -8.62
CA ILE A 237 11.46 -0.01 -7.97
C ILE A 237 10.43 -0.67 -8.89
N LEU A 238 9.58 0.15 -9.55
CA LEU A 238 8.58 -0.36 -10.48
C LEU A 238 9.21 -1.00 -11.72
N GLU A 239 10.34 -0.47 -12.19
CA GLU A 239 11.08 -1.06 -13.30
C GLU A 239 11.75 -2.38 -12.90
N VAL A 240 12.24 -2.52 -11.66
CA VAL A 240 12.69 -3.82 -11.13
C VAL A 240 11.54 -4.83 -11.12
N LEU A 241 10.35 -4.44 -10.65
CA LEU A 241 9.18 -5.32 -10.68
C LEU A 241 8.85 -5.77 -12.11
N LYS A 242 8.87 -4.84 -13.07
CA LYS A 242 8.65 -5.14 -14.48
C LYS A 242 9.69 -6.10 -15.05
N HIS A 243 10.98 -5.85 -14.83
CA HIS A 243 12.07 -6.73 -15.26
C HIS A 243 12.05 -8.10 -14.58
N SER A 244 11.45 -8.23 -13.39
CA SER A 244 11.26 -9.53 -12.77
C SER A 244 10.27 -10.43 -13.53
N GLY A 245 9.48 -9.88 -14.46
CA GLY A 245 8.43 -10.59 -15.20
C GLY A 245 7.15 -10.81 -14.40
N ARG A 246 7.02 -10.20 -13.22
CA ARG A 246 5.93 -10.45 -12.26
C ARG A 246 4.96 -9.29 -12.10
N ALA A 247 5.09 -8.23 -12.92
CA ALA A 247 4.27 -7.03 -12.78
C ALA A 247 2.76 -7.31 -12.92
N ASP A 248 2.36 -8.16 -13.88
CA ASP A 248 0.95 -8.45 -14.15
C ASP A 248 0.26 -9.25 -13.04
N GLU A 249 1.03 -10.00 -12.25
CA GLU A 249 0.56 -10.78 -11.10
C GLU A 249 0.75 -10.05 -9.76
N THR A 250 1.14 -8.78 -9.77
CA THR A 250 1.46 -8.02 -8.54
C THR A 250 0.45 -6.91 -8.28
N LEU A 251 -0.13 -6.92 -7.08
CA LEU A 251 -0.81 -5.75 -6.53
C LEU A 251 0.24 -4.80 -5.94
N VAL A 252 0.39 -3.65 -6.58
CA VAL A 252 1.26 -2.56 -6.14
C VAL A 252 0.44 -1.54 -5.37
N LEU A 253 0.92 -1.17 -4.18
CA LEU A 253 0.41 -0.06 -3.37
C LEU A 253 1.52 0.99 -3.23
N PHE A 254 1.27 2.24 -3.60
CA PHE A 254 2.09 3.38 -3.18
C PHE A 254 1.36 4.14 -2.09
N THR A 255 2.08 4.55 -1.04
CA THR A 255 1.53 5.38 0.03
C THR A 255 2.56 6.31 0.66
N SER A 256 2.11 7.45 1.19
CA SER A 256 2.98 8.54 1.66
C SER A 256 3.22 8.55 3.18
N GLU A 257 2.70 7.58 3.92
CA GLU A 257 2.61 7.61 5.37
C GLU A 257 2.01 8.92 5.90
N GLN A 258 2.50 9.43 7.04
CA GLN A 258 2.09 10.70 7.62
C GLN A 258 2.65 11.88 6.83
N GLY A 259 2.05 13.05 7.04
CA GLY A 259 2.54 14.29 6.47
C GLY A 259 3.96 14.67 6.90
N SER A 260 4.46 15.73 6.28
CA SER A 260 5.79 16.28 6.53
C SER A 260 6.02 16.79 7.96
N GLN A 261 7.23 17.27 8.23
CA GLN A 261 7.59 17.92 9.50
C GLN A 261 7.24 19.41 9.55
N PHE A 262 6.58 19.91 8.51
CA PHE A 262 6.07 21.28 8.54
C PHE A 262 4.92 21.44 9.55
N PRO A 263 4.71 22.65 10.09
CA PRO A 263 3.65 22.91 11.05
C PRO A 263 2.29 22.40 10.56
N GLY A 264 1.61 21.64 11.42
CA GLY A 264 0.28 21.11 11.14
C GLY A 264 0.23 19.83 10.33
N CYS A 265 1.37 19.23 10.00
CA CYS A 265 1.43 17.95 9.32
C CYS A 265 1.56 16.81 10.36
N LYS A 266 2.70 16.11 10.40
CA LYS A 266 3.00 15.07 11.38
C LYS A 266 2.76 15.52 12.82
N TRP A 267 2.52 14.57 13.71
CA TRP A 267 2.24 14.79 15.13
C TRP A 267 0.90 15.48 15.42
N THR A 268 0.00 15.58 14.44
CA THR A 268 -1.31 16.19 14.63
C THR A 268 -2.44 15.24 14.24
N ASN A 269 -3.66 15.59 14.64
CA ASN A 269 -4.89 14.98 14.11
C ASN A 269 -5.50 15.81 12.96
N TRP A 270 -4.75 16.75 12.39
CA TRP A 270 -5.22 17.51 11.23
C TRP A 270 -5.11 16.66 9.96
N ASP A 271 -5.85 17.06 8.92
CA ASP A 271 -5.90 16.33 7.65
C ASP A 271 -4.49 16.18 7.05
N THR A 272 -3.69 17.24 7.06
CA THR A 272 -2.29 17.23 6.62
C THR A 272 -1.36 16.31 7.42
N GLY A 273 -1.79 15.83 8.60
CA GLY A 273 -1.08 14.81 9.37
C GLY A 273 -1.56 13.39 9.10
N LEU A 274 -2.89 13.18 9.16
CA LEU A 274 -3.50 11.85 9.10
C LEU A 274 -3.82 11.38 7.67
N HIS A 275 -4.06 12.29 6.73
CA HIS A 275 -4.40 11.95 5.34
C HIS A 275 -3.13 11.59 4.58
N THR A 276 -3.10 10.35 4.10
CA THR A 276 -2.00 9.78 3.35
C THR A 276 -2.39 9.56 1.90
N ALA A 277 -1.42 9.64 0.98
CA ALA A 277 -1.63 9.17 -0.37
C ALA A 277 -1.85 7.66 -0.35
N LEU A 278 -2.77 7.15 -1.17
CA LEU A 278 -2.86 5.73 -1.47
C LEU A 278 -3.23 5.52 -2.94
N ILE A 279 -2.35 4.84 -3.67
CA ILE A 279 -2.56 4.48 -5.07
C ILE A 279 -2.38 2.98 -5.19
N ALA A 280 -3.30 2.31 -5.86
CA ALA A 280 -3.26 0.86 -6.06
C ALA A 280 -3.30 0.50 -7.55
N ARG A 281 -2.42 -0.40 -7.98
CA ARG A 281 -2.36 -0.88 -9.37
C ARG A 281 -2.21 -2.39 -9.38
N TRP A 282 -3.08 -3.06 -10.13
CA TRP A 282 -3.04 -4.51 -10.33
C TRP A 282 -3.56 -4.83 -11.73
N PRO A 283 -2.66 -5.08 -12.70
CA PRO A 283 -3.04 -5.28 -14.10
C PRO A 283 -4.08 -6.38 -14.27
N GLY A 284 -5.11 -6.12 -15.09
CA GLY A 284 -6.22 -7.06 -15.34
C GLY A 284 -7.17 -7.28 -14.16
N ARG A 285 -6.99 -6.59 -13.03
CA ARG A 285 -7.84 -6.72 -11.82
C ARG A 285 -8.40 -5.39 -11.34
N ILE A 286 -7.58 -4.34 -11.34
CA ILE A 286 -7.98 -2.96 -11.02
C ILE A 286 -8.12 -2.21 -12.35
N ALA A 287 -9.20 -1.44 -12.50
CA ALA A 287 -9.38 -0.57 -13.66
C ALA A 287 -8.36 0.58 -13.63
N ALA A 288 -7.72 0.86 -14.76
CA ALA A 288 -6.73 1.92 -14.88
C ALA A 288 -7.38 3.32 -14.92
N GLY A 289 -6.65 4.32 -14.41
CA GLY A 289 -7.05 5.73 -14.43
C GLY A 289 -8.23 6.09 -13.52
N GLY A 290 -8.55 5.22 -12.57
CA GLY A 290 -9.69 5.40 -11.67
C GLY A 290 -9.39 6.29 -10.46
N ARG A 291 -10.43 6.86 -9.86
CA ARG A 291 -10.38 7.46 -8.53
C ARG A 291 -11.56 6.98 -7.69
N THR A 292 -11.40 6.94 -6.37
CA THR A 292 -12.45 6.54 -5.44
C THR A 292 -12.48 7.41 -4.18
N ASP A 293 -13.69 7.67 -3.68
CA ASP A 293 -13.94 8.36 -2.41
C ASP A 293 -14.24 7.37 -1.26
N ALA A 294 -14.07 6.07 -1.50
CA ALA A 294 -14.15 5.07 -0.45
C ALA A 294 -13.09 5.38 0.62
N MET A 295 -13.56 5.63 1.84
CA MET A 295 -12.67 5.89 2.98
C MET A 295 -11.98 4.60 3.41
N VAL A 296 -10.66 4.64 3.54
CA VAL A 296 -9.82 3.54 4.02
C VAL A 296 -8.85 4.04 5.09
N GLN A 297 -8.39 3.13 5.95
CA GLN A 297 -7.30 3.36 6.90
C GLN A 297 -6.19 2.33 6.72
N TYR A 298 -4.99 2.64 7.22
CA TYR A 298 -3.87 1.69 7.24
C TYR A 298 -4.21 0.36 7.88
N ALA A 299 -5.07 0.33 8.91
CA ALA A 299 -5.56 -0.91 9.51
C ALA A 299 -6.27 -1.84 8.51
N ASP A 300 -6.78 -1.33 7.39
CA ASP A 300 -7.45 -2.12 6.34
C ASP A 300 -6.50 -2.81 5.37
N VAL A 301 -5.23 -2.39 5.32
CA VAL A 301 -4.27 -2.89 4.32
C VAL A 301 -4.03 -4.38 4.55
N LEU A 302 -3.61 -4.79 5.75
CA LEU A 302 -3.34 -6.19 6.04
C LEU A 302 -4.54 -7.14 5.77
N PRO A 303 -5.77 -6.89 6.28
CA PRO A 303 -6.92 -7.73 5.94
C PRO A 303 -7.20 -7.75 4.43
N THR A 304 -6.90 -6.67 3.70
CA THR A 304 -7.01 -6.65 2.24
C THR A 304 -5.99 -7.55 1.55
N LEU A 305 -4.73 -7.54 1.99
CA LEU A 305 -3.70 -8.43 1.45
C LEU A 305 -3.99 -9.90 1.78
N VAL A 306 -4.44 -10.19 3.00
CA VAL A 306 -4.87 -11.54 3.40
C VAL A 306 -6.01 -12.02 2.50
N ASN A 307 -7.02 -11.17 2.25
CA ASN A 307 -8.13 -11.54 1.36
C ASN A 307 -7.67 -11.77 -0.08
N ALA A 308 -6.84 -10.87 -0.63
CA ALA A 308 -6.31 -10.98 -1.97
C ALA A 308 -5.41 -12.22 -2.15
N GLY A 309 -4.70 -12.63 -1.10
CA GLY A 309 -3.87 -13.84 -1.05
C GLY A 309 -4.64 -15.14 -0.84
N GLY A 310 -5.98 -15.09 -0.80
CA GLY A 310 -6.86 -16.24 -0.64
C GLY A 310 -7.09 -16.69 0.81
N GLY A 311 -6.71 -15.86 1.78
CA GLY A 311 -7.08 -16.04 3.19
C GLY A 311 -8.45 -15.46 3.51
N GLU A 312 -8.90 -15.70 4.73
CA GLU A 312 -10.18 -15.22 5.26
C GLU A 312 -9.93 -14.23 6.41
N PRO A 313 -9.96 -12.91 6.17
CA PRO A 313 -9.66 -11.92 7.21
C PRO A 313 -10.56 -12.00 8.44
N ALA A 314 -11.81 -12.44 8.26
CA ALA A 314 -12.79 -12.60 9.33
C ALA A 314 -12.38 -13.64 10.40
N LYS A 315 -11.40 -14.51 10.13
CA LYS A 315 -10.83 -15.43 11.12
C LYS A 315 -9.88 -14.75 12.11
N TYR A 316 -9.49 -13.51 11.85
CA TYR A 316 -8.57 -12.74 12.67
C TYR A 316 -9.28 -11.55 13.30
N ASN A 317 -8.80 -11.13 14.47
CA ASN A 317 -9.37 -10.03 15.22
C ASN A 317 -8.74 -8.68 14.83
N TYR A 318 -8.88 -8.28 13.56
CA TYR A 318 -8.42 -6.97 13.08
C TYR A 318 -9.34 -5.85 13.54
N ASP A 319 -8.81 -4.62 13.54
CA ASP A 319 -9.62 -3.39 13.60
C ASP A 319 -10.02 -2.90 12.21
N GLY A 320 -9.22 -3.24 11.20
CA GLY A 320 -9.55 -2.98 9.81
C GLY A 320 -10.38 -4.08 9.16
N THR A 321 -10.86 -3.79 7.96
CA THR A 321 -11.62 -4.72 7.11
C THR A 321 -11.09 -4.71 5.70
N SER A 322 -11.34 -5.75 4.91
CA SER A 322 -10.83 -5.77 3.54
C SER A 322 -11.57 -4.77 2.64
N PHE A 323 -10.84 -3.91 1.94
CA PHE A 323 -11.35 -3.06 0.87
C PHE A 323 -11.09 -3.65 -0.52
N LEU A 324 -10.85 -4.96 -0.63
CA LEU A 324 -10.59 -5.63 -1.90
C LEU A 324 -11.73 -5.42 -2.91
N HIS A 325 -12.97 -5.37 -2.43
CA HIS A 325 -14.11 -5.09 -3.29
C HIS A 325 -14.08 -3.68 -3.91
N VAL A 326 -13.55 -2.68 -3.19
CA VAL A 326 -13.33 -1.34 -3.74
C VAL A 326 -12.24 -1.37 -4.80
N LEU A 327 -11.12 -2.05 -4.53
CA LEU A 327 -10.03 -2.21 -5.51
C LEU A 327 -10.55 -2.84 -6.82
N LEU A 328 -11.40 -3.85 -6.71
CA LEU A 328 -11.97 -4.56 -7.86
C LEU A 328 -13.18 -3.84 -8.49
N GLY A 329 -13.50 -2.61 -8.06
CA GLY A 329 -14.61 -1.80 -8.60
C GLY A 329 -16.00 -2.37 -8.31
N ARG A 330 -16.13 -3.24 -7.30
CA ARG A 330 -17.41 -3.88 -6.92
C ARG A 330 -18.20 -3.04 -5.93
N ASP A 331 -17.50 -2.31 -5.07
CA ASP A 331 -18.08 -1.42 -4.07
C ASP A 331 -17.53 0.00 -4.25
N SER A 332 -18.38 1.00 -4.03
CA SER A 332 -17.99 2.42 -4.07
C SER A 332 -17.70 3.01 -2.68
N LYS A 333 -17.91 2.23 -1.62
CA LYS A 333 -17.74 2.65 -0.22
C LYS A 333 -17.06 1.53 0.57
N HIS A 334 -16.35 1.91 1.63
CA HIS A 334 -15.73 0.96 2.55
C HIS A 334 -16.04 1.34 4.00
N ARG A 335 -15.46 2.45 4.49
CA ARG A 335 -15.76 2.97 5.84
C ARG A 335 -16.82 4.07 5.82
N LYS A 336 -17.55 4.17 6.94
CA LYS A 336 -18.36 5.36 7.29
C LYS A 336 -17.54 6.39 8.07
N PHE A 337 -16.59 5.93 8.89
CA PHE A 337 -15.73 6.77 9.71
C PHE A 337 -14.29 6.28 9.66
N VAL A 338 -13.38 7.23 9.84
CA VAL A 338 -11.97 6.97 10.13
C VAL A 338 -11.65 7.56 11.49
N TYR A 339 -10.73 6.93 12.21
CA TYR A 339 -10.38 7.31 13.58
C TYR A 339 -8.93 7.79 13.61
N GLY A 340 -8.71 8.98 14.14
CA GLY A 340 -7.38 9.53 14.40
C GLY A 340 -7.14 9.66 15.89
N MET A 341 -5.94 9.35 16.34
CA MET A 341 -5.48 9.59 17.69
C MET A 341 -4.09 10.22 17.70
N HIS A 342 -3.84 10.99 18.74
CA HIS A 342 -2.53 11.55 19.04
C HIS A 342 -2.19 11.22 20.49
N ASN A 343 -0.97 10.74 20.71
CA ASN A 343 -0.44 10.46 22.04
C ASN A 343 1.06 10.77 22.06
N ASN A 344 1.49 11.59 23.01
CA ASN A 344 2.88 12.05 23.13
C ASN A 344 3.53 11.60 24.47
N ILE A 345 3.16 10.44 25.02
CA ILE A 345 3.65 9.95 26.32
C ILE A 345 4.70 8.82 26.15
N PRO A 346 5.84 8.83 26.87
CA PRO A 346 6.35 9.97 27.64
C PRO A 346 6.85 11.03 26.66
N GLU A 347 6.75 12.30 27.05
CA GLU A 347 7.05 13.47 26.22
C GLU A 347 8.21 13.27 25.21
N GLY A 348 7.92 13.48 23.93
CA GLY A 348 8.92 13.77 22.88
C GLY A 348 8.79 15.25 22.46
N PRO A 349 9.90 15.92 22.09
CA PRO A 349 10.15 17.32 22.40
C PRO A 349 9.20 18.29 21.67
N ALA A 350 8.99 19.43 22.31
CA ALA A 350 8.44 20.64 21.73
C ALA A 350 9.19 21.10 20.46
#